data_AF-A0AAN9TZ32-F1
#
_entry.id   AF-A0AAN9TZ32-F1
#
_cell.length_a   1.000
_cell.length_b   1.000
_cell.length_c   1.000
_cell.angle_alpha   90.00
_cell.angle_beta   90.00
_cell.angle_gamma   90.00
#
_symmetry.space_group_name_H-M   'P 1'
#
loop_
_entity.id
_entity.type
_entity.pdbx_description
1 polymer ?
#
loop_
_entity_poly.entity_id
_entity_poly.type
_entity_poly.pdbx_seq_one_letter_code
_entity_poly.pdbx_strand_id
1 'polypeptide(L)'
;MVAPAVPEITEEILQESVDARTESLISLRELGPPDLVHLLKQPVRNSGKHIGVYHHVTGVDASSSASLAAYINTLTYKEHGQAQTAKIVEGVYWYDIIRHARWQVG
;
A
#
# COMPACT_ATOMS: atom_id res chain seq x y z
N MET A 1 -7.29 20.57 -3.03
CA MET A 1 -6.81 19.65 -1.98
C MET A 1 -5.38 19.28 -2.34
N VAL A 2 -4.39 19.71 -1.56
CA VAL A 2 -2.98 19.32 -1.80
C VAL A 2 -2.91 17.81 -1.65
N ALA A 3 -2.65 17.11 -2.75
CA ALA A 3 -2.42 15.68 -2.68
C ALA A 3 -1.10 15.49 -1.91
N PRO A 4 -1.09 14.88 -0.72
CA PRO A 4 0.14 14.74 0.05
C PRO A 4 1.15 13.95 -0.81
N ALA A 5 2.39 14.40 -0.87
CA ALA A 5 3.48 13.63 -1.47
C ALA A 5 3.71 12.42 -0.54
N VAL A 6 3.03 11.31 -0.84
CA VAL A 6 3.18 10.08 -0.06
C VAL A 6 4.45 9.41 -0.58
N PRO A 7 5.50 9.25 0.25
CA PRO A 7 6.73 8.62 -0.18
C PRO A 7 6.45 7.17 -0.52
N GLU A 8 6.73 6.77 -1.76
CA GLU A 8 6.60 5.40 -2.23
C GLU A 8 7.97 4.73 -2.16
N ILE A 9 8.09 3.69 -1.32
CA ILE A 9 9.31 2.89 -1.19
C ILE A 9 9.14 1.64 -2.05
N THR A 10 10.10 1.36 -2.92
CA THR A 10 10.06 0.16 -3.77
C THR A 10 10.72 -1.00 -3.02
N GLU A 11 10.08 -2.15 -2.99
CA GLU A 11 10.64 -3.37 -2.41
C GLU A 11 11.69 -3.98 -3.34
N GLU A 12 12.78 -4.48 -2.77
CA GLU A 12 13.75 -5.31 -3.49
C GLU A 12 13.22 -6.75 -3.64
N ILE A 13 12.63 -7.28 -2.56
CA ILE A 13 11.96 -8.58 -2.51
C ILE A 13 10.47 -8.36 -2.27
N LEU A 14 9.63 -8.94 -3.14
CA LEU A 14 8.18 -8.88 -2.98
C LEU A 14 7.78 -9.36 -1.58
N GLN A 15 6.94 -8.56 -0.91
CA GLN A 15 6.35 -8.90 0.39
C GLN A 15 7.30 -8.74 1.60
N GLU A 16 8.53 -8.26 1.40
CA GLU A 16 9.51 -7.97 2.46
C GLU A 16 8.93 -7.02 3.52
N SER A 17 8.17 -6.01 3.10
CA SER A 17 7.58 -5.02 4.01
C SER A 17 6.58 -5.68 4.98
N VAL A 18 5.84 -6.68 4.49
CA VAL A 18 4.84 -7.40 5.29
C VAL A 18 5.52 -8.33 6.28
N ASP A 19 6.63 -8.95 5.88
CA ASP A 19 7.43 -9.82 6.74
C ASP A 19 8.08 -9.00 7.88
N ALA A 20 8.75 -7.89 7.54
CA ALA A 20 9.34 -6.97 8.51
C ALA A 20 8.31 -6.40 9.49
N ARG A 21 7.10 -6.09 9.01
CA ARG A 21 5.97 -5.70 9.86
C ARG A 21 5.57 -6.83 10.80
N THR A 22 5.52 -8.06 10.30
CA THR A 22 5.12 -9.24 11.07
C THR A 22 6.12 -9.55 12.19
N GLU A 23 7.41 -9.43 11.92
CA GLU A 23 8.46 -9.53 12.95
C GLU A 23 8.34 -8.40 14.00
N SER A 24 8.00 -7.18 13.55
CA SER A 24 7.84 -6.02 14.43
C SER A 24 6.62 -6.12 15.35
N LEU A 25 5.56 -6.86 14.96
CA LEU A 25 4.36 -7.09 15.79
C LEU A 25 4.70 -7.73 17.13
N ILE A 26 5.72 -8.59 17.16
CA ILE A 26 6.14 -9.30 18.39
C ILE A 26 6.69 -8.31 19.41
N SER A 27 7.31 -7.22 18.95
CA SER A 27 7.97 -6.22 19.80
C SER A 27 7.06 -5.06 20.21
N LEU A 28 6.08 -4.68 19.38
CA LEU A 28 5.23 -3.50 19.57
C LEU A 28 3.84 -3.89 20.07
N ARG A 29 3.77 -4.38 21.31
CA ARG A 29 2.54 -4.93 21.91
C ARG A 29 1.50 -3.89 22.34
N GLU A 30 1.92 -2.64 22.59
CA GLU A 30 1.06 -1.65 23.28
C GLU A 30 0.43 -0.61 22.34
N LEU A 31 1.12 -0.23 21.27
CA LEU A 31 0.62 0.76 20.29
C LEU A 31 0.38 0.15 18.89
N GLY A 32 0.83 -1.09 18.66
CA GLY A 32 0.85 -1.70 17.34
C GLY A 32 1.88 -1.06 16.39
N PRO A 33 2.25 -1.74 15.29
CA PRO A 33 3.04 -1.14 14.24
C PRO A 33 2.22 -0.04 13.51
N PRO A 34 2.88 0.96 12.91
CA PRO A 34 2.21 1.99 12.11
C PRO A 34 1.40 1.38 10.96
N ASP A 35 0.40 2.10 10.45
CA ASP A 35 -0.36 1.63 9.30
C ASP A 35 0.57 1.46 8.09
N LEU A 36 0.43 0.32 7.42
CA LEU A 36 1.27 -0.05 6.28
C LEU A 36 0.39 -0.24 5.06
N VAL A 37 0.71 0.48 3.99
CA VAL A 37 0.08 0.32 2.70
C VAL A 37 1.07 -0.37 1.79
N HIS A 38 0.69 -1.53 1.29
CA HIS A 38 1.44 -2.29 0.31
C HIS A 38 0.67 -2.29 -1.01
N LEU A 39 1.36 -1.99 -2.10
CA LEU A 39 0.82 -1.86 -3.45
C LEU A 39 1.63 -2.76 -4.37
N LEU A 40 0.93 -3.59 -5.13
CA LEU A 40 1.48 -4.38 -6.20
C LEU A 40 1.23 -3.67 -7.51
N LYS A 41 2.31 -3.23 -8.15
CA LYS A 41 2.31 -2.61 -9.47
C LYS A 41 2.78 -3.60 -10.52
N GLN A 42 2.10 -3.67 -11.65
CA GLN A 42 2.47 -4.48 -12.81
C GLN A 42 2.87 -3.52 -13.95
N PRO A 43 4.10 -3.61 -14.49
CA PRO A 43 4.53 -2.78 -15.59
C PRO A 43 3.72 -3.08 -16.85
N VAL A 44 3.24 -2.04 -17.52
CA VAL A 44 2.42 -2.16 -18.74
C VAL A 44 3.19 -2.87 -19.86
N ARG A 45 4.52 -2.69 -19.89
CA ARG A 45 5.41 -3.30 -20.89
C ARG A 45 5.84 -4.73 -20.54
N ASN A 46 5.69 -5.17 -19.29
CA ASN A 46 6.13 -6.49 -18.84
C ASN A 46 5.20 -7.07 -17.78
N SER A 47 4.08 -7.64 -18.23
CA SER A 47 3.06 -8.25 -17.37
C SER A 47 3.56 -9.44 -16.54
N GLY A 48 4.74 -10.01 -16.84
CA GLY A 48 5.30 -11.11 -16.06
C GLY A 48 5.99 -10.67 -14.76
N LYS A 49 6.31 -9.38 -14.61
CA LYS A 49 7.02 -8.85 -13.44
C LYS A 49 6.06 -8.07 -12.54
N HIS A 50 6.13 -8.31 -11.24
CA HIS A 50 5.43 -7.49 -10.26
C HIS A 50 6.44 -6.61 -9.51
N ILE A 51 6.04 -5.39 -9.19
CA ILE A 51 6.80 -4.40 -8.44
C ILE A 51 6.03 -4.17 -7.14
N GLY A 52 6.63 -4.56 -6.03
CA GLY A 52 6.11 -4.25 -4.70
C GLY A 52 6.49 -2.82 -4.33
N VAL A 53 5.52 -2.03 -3.88
CA VAL A 53 5.73 -0.67 -3.40
C VAL A 53 4.99 -0.53 -2.08
N TYR A 54 5.59 0.11 -1.09
CA TYR A 54 4.93 0.32 0.19
C TYR A 54 5.15 1.72 0.71
N HIS A 55 4.28 2.13 1.63
CA HIS A 55 4.44 3.36 2.38
C HIS A 55 3.80 3.20 3.76
N HIS A 56 4.44 3.83 4.75
CA HIS A 56 3.85 3.94 6.08
C HIS A 56 3.00 5.19 6.13
N VAL A 57 1.78 5.05 6.63
CA VAL A 57 0.85 6.16 6.83
C VAL A 57 0.35 6.09 8.27
N THR A 58 -0.08 7.22 8.81
CA THR A 58 -0.73 7.27 10.13
C THR A 58 -1.93 8.18 10.01
N GLY A 59 -3.06 7.79 10.62
CA GLY A 59 -4.27 8.61 10.64
C GLY A 59 -5.13 8.58 9.38
N VAL A 60 -5.02 7.54 8.53
CA VAL A 60 -6.04 7.28 7.51
C VAL A 60 -7.30 6.77 8.21
N ASP A 61 -8.46 7.25 7.78
CA ASP A 61 -9.74 6.76 8.28
C ASP A 61 -9.96 5.30 7.84
N ALA A 62 -9.60 4.35 8.72
CA ALA A 62 -9.86 2.93 8.55
C ALA A 62 -11.25 2.52 9.09
N SER A 63 -12.10 3.50 9.43
CA SER A 63 -13.44 3.27 9.97
C SER A 63 -14.35 2.49 9.03
N SER A 64 -14.08 2.53 7.71
CA SER A 64 -14.83 1.80 6.71
C SER A 64 -14.00 1.46 5.48
N SER A 65 -14.31 0.33 4.84
CA SER A 65 -13.72 -0.09 3.57
C SER A 65 -13.91 0.96 2.46
N ALA A 66 -14.97 1.77 2.54
CA ALA A 66 -15.24 2.84 1.57
C ALA A 66 -14.21 3.99 1.65
N SER A 67 -13.85 4.42 2.86
CA SER A 67 -12.81 5.44 3.08
C SER A 67 -11.46 4.96 2.56
N LEU A 68 -11.14 3.70 2.81
CA LEU A 68 -9.91 3.09 2.32
C LEU A 68 -9.88 2.98 0.79
N ALA A 69 -10.98 2.52 0.18
CA ALA A 69 -11.10 2.46 -1.27
C ALA A 69 -10.96 3.84 -1.92
N ALA A 70 -11.51 4.90 -1.29
CA ALA A 70 -11.34 6.27 -1.75
C ALA A 70 -9.86 6.71 -1.66
N TYR A 71 -9.17 6.44 -0.55
CA TYR A 71 -7.74 6.73 -0.41
C TYR A 71 -6.92 6.05 -1.52
N ILE A 72 -7.16 4.76 -1.75
CA ILE A 72 -6.49 3.99 -2.80
C ILE A 72 -6.80 4.56 -4.19
N ASN A 73 -8.05 4.90 -4.47
CA ASN A 73 -8.43 5.51 -5.74
C ASN A 73 -7.63 6.79 -5.97
N THR A 74 -7.43 7.62 -4.93
CA THR A 74 -6.56 8.79 -5.08
C THR A 74 -5.12 8.43 -5.43
N LEU A 75 -4.57 7.32 -4.92
CA LEU A 75 -3.24 6.83 -5.28
C LEU A 75 -3.18 6.35 -6.74
N THR A 76 -4.17 5.57 -7.19
CA THR A 76 -4.27 5.09 -8.57
C THR A 76 -4.40 6.24 -9.57
N TYR A 77 -5.21 7.26 -9.26
CA TYR A 77 -5.42 8.41 -10.15
C TYR A 77 -4.31 9.47 -10.05
N LYS A 78 -3.50 9.50 -8.98
CA LYS A 78 -2.35 10.41 -8.89
C LYS A 78 -1.23 10.08 -9.87
N GLU A 79 -1.05 8.80 -10.21
CA GLU A 79 -0.09 8.35 -11.24
C GLU A 79 -0.47 8.76 -12.67
N HIS A 80 -1.66 9.33 -12.90
CA HIS A 80 -2.11 9.70 -14.25
C HIS A 80 -1.35 10.90 -14.86
N GLY A 81 -0.46 11.55 -14.11
CA GLY A 81 0.34 12.70 -14.56
C GLY A 81 1.74 12.35 -15.10
N GLN A 82 2.28 11.16 -14.78
CA GLN A 82 3.54 10.66 -15.36
C GLN A 82 3.19 9.45 -16.23
N ALA A 83 3.84 9.29 -17.38
CA ALA A 83 3.54 8.20 -18.31
C ALA A 83 3.45 6.86 -17.55
N GLN A 84 2.23 6.31 -17.42
CA GLN A 84 1.96 5.16 -16.56
C GLN A 84 2.79 3.96 -17.01
N THR A 85 3.95 3.79 -16.38
CA THR A 85 4.86 2.68 -16.66
C THR A 85 4.36 1.39 -16.02
N ALA A 86 3.55 1.50 -14.96
CA ALA A 86 2.94 0.39 -14.26
C ALA A 86 1.51 0.71 -13.81
N LYS A 87 0.65 -0.31 -13.80
CA LYS A 87 -0.70 -0.27 -13.24
C LYS A 87 -0.71 -0.94 -11.87
N ILE A 88 -1.47 -0.41 -10.92
CA ILE A 88 -1.70 -1.11 -9.65
C ILE A 88 -2.63 -2.29 -9.94
N VAL A 89 -2.25 -3.51 -9.54
CA VAL A 89 -3.03 -4.74 -9.72
C VAL A 89 -3.63 -5.23 -8.41
N GLU A 90 -2.92 -5.06 -7.31
CA GLU A 90 -3.38 -5.43 -5.98
C GLU A 90 -2.86 -4.40 -4.99
N GLY A 91 -3.52 -4.28 -3.85
CA GLY A 91 -2.87 -3.73 -2.68
C GLY A 91 -3.48 -4.25 -1.39
N VAL A 92 -2.74 -4.04 -0.32
CA VAL A 92 -3.06 -4.44 1.03
C VAL A 92 -2.82 -3.28 1.98
N TYR A 93 -3.83 -2.91 2.74
CA TYR A 93 -3.75 -1.89 3.77
C TYR A 93 -3.83 -2.56 5.14
N TRP A 94 -2.81 -2.38 5.95
CA TRP A 94 -2.73 -2.87 7.33
C TRP A 94 -2.96 -1.72 8.30
N TYR A 95 -3.98 -1.83 9.13
CA TYR A 95 -4.44 -0.74 10.01
C TYR A 95 -4.60 -1.11 11.48
N ASP A 96 -4.33 -2.37 11.79
CA ASP A 96 -4.31 -2.90 13.15
C ASP A 96 -3.35 -4.08 13.20
N ILE A 97 -2.98 -4.53 14.40
CA ILE A 97 -2.09 -5.69 14.59
C ILE A 97 -2.49 -6.91 13.75
N ILE A 98 -3.79 -7.18 13.66
CA ILE A 98 -4.34 -8.35 12.95
C ILE A 98 -5.18 -7.98 11.72
N ARG A 99 -5.66 -6.73 11.63
CA ARG A 99 -6.60 -6.35 10.57
C ARG A 99 -5.87 -5.79 9.36
N HIS A 100 -6.24 -6.34 8.21
CA HIS A 100 -5.86 -5.83 6.92
C HIS A 100 -7.08 -5.78 6.00
N ALA A 101 -7.00 -4.92 4.99
CA ALA A 101 -7.94 -4.85 3.90
C ALA A 101 -7.16 -5.06 2.59
N ARG A 102 -7.55 -6.06 1.81
CA ARG A 102 -6.98 -6.34 0.50
C ARG A 102 -7.95 -5.87 -0.58
N TRP A 103 -7.42 -5.33 -1.66
CA TRP A 103 -8.19 -5.03 -2.86
C TRP A 103 -7.43 -5.49 -4.10
N GLN A 104 -8.18 -5.89 -5.12
CA GLN A 104 -7.66 -6.23 -6.44
C GLN A 104 -8.27 -5.28 -7.46
N VAL A 105 -7.43 -4.71 -8.31
CA VAL A 105 -7.84 -3.87 -9.42
C VAL A 105 -8.07 -4.79 -10.62
N GLY A 106 -9.34 -5.07 -10.91
CA GLY A 106 -9.79 -5.88 -12.05
C GLY A 106 -9.72 -5.14 -13.37
#